data_AF-A0A7V4PNE9-F1
#
_entry.id   AF-A0A7V4PNE9-F1
#
_cell.length_a   1.000
_cell.length_b   1.000
_cell.length_c   1.000
_cell.angle_alpha   90.00
_cell.angle_beta   90.00
_cell.angle_gamma   90.00
#
_symmetry.space_group_name_H-M   'P 1'
#
loop_
_entity.id
_entity.type
_entity.pdbx_description
1 polymer ?
#
loop_
_entity_poly.entity_id
_entity_poly.type
_entity_poly.pdbx_seq_one_letter_code
_entity_poly.pdbx_strand_id
1 'polypeptide(L)'
;MKPFLVLLLLSLPLFGFGGNPPEPPSQVWKVGDRRWTVEEEILFARWVEENLDEDFFLRYKIPVDCADVPYAVRWIYARIAHLPAAATTKNHQLIGHWSTHWGHLPTHLEWHKDQRFRRALLHMLTETTTRTLPMDTYPVRIDRDSVIPGTIFFITESHSGVIGRIVLDGSTLHPVQTWEATTPAKLQKLNLRDFLTPRPESTIFSGIVKFRWPVWENGKWSYLPVTQHPFYSLEQYSKEFTEGHSDFVEAVAKRIDPTIYDPWTKVEKLIETLTVYLEARIPIVLEGYKNCHRGRCPEGSPLWEVYSTPGRDGRITLLMDHLHQLVESNALDPEAIRNRMESILFPIGEGLMVSFYHLYQNYPWLSPHPGDSIEARWGLKKCEMILKQIQSTERSISFIERTYRKRDPRYADFALQQQQEILRRLKEEWGKARCTASEPFPKREDRIKKKR
;
A
#
# COMPACT_ATOMS: atom_id res chain seq x y z
N MET A 1 8.61 20.31 -74.20
CA MET A 1 9.64 20.71 -73.21
C MET A 1 9.03 21.73 -72.25
N LYS A 2 8.79 21.31 -70.99
CA LYS A 2 8.38 22.16 -69.87
C LYS A 2 9.29 21.78 -68.68
N PRO A 3 9.86 22.73 -67.93
CA PRO A 3 10.79 22.39 -66.86
C PRO A 3 10.04 21.95 -65.59
N PHE A 4 10.64 20.97 -64.92
CA PHE A 4 10.23 20.43 -63.63
C PHE A 4 10.59 21.42 -62.52
N LEU A 5 9.60 21.81 -61.71
CA LEU A 5 9.80 22.60 -60.50
C LEU A 5 10.10 21.64 -59.34
N VAL A 6 11.35 21.57 -58.89
CA VAL A 6 11.75 20.85 -57.67
C VAL A 6 11.50 21.77 -56.48
N LEU A 7 10.54 21.40 -55.64
CA LEU A 7 10.25 22.08 -54.38
C LEU A 7 11.27 21.60 -53.32
N LEU A 8 12.22 22.46 -52.96
CA LEU A 8 13.16 22.21 -51.86
C LEU A 8 12.41 22.42 -50.53
N LEU A 9 12.06 21.32 -49.86
CA LEU A 9 11.60 21.34 -48.46
C LEU A 9 12.79 21.70 -47.57
N LEU A 10 12.85 22.96 -47.14
CA LEU A 10 13.73 23.41 -46.07
C LEU A 10 13.31 22.70 -44.76
N SER A 11 14.10 21.72 -44.35
CA SER A 11 14.05 21.14 -43.01
C SER A 11 14.41 22.23 -41.99
N LEU A 12 13.40 22.73 -41.28
CA LEU A 12 13.61 23.50 -40.05
C LEU A 12 14.30 22.58 -39.03
N PRO A 13 15.41 23.00 -38.39
CA PRO A 13 16.03 22.20 -37.35
C PRO A 13 15.07 22.15 -36.16
N LEU A 14 14.62 20.94 -35.83
CA LEU A 14 13.97 20.64 -34.57
C LEU A 14 14.88 21.10 -33.42
N PHE A 15 14.26 21.80 -32.46
CA PHE A 15 14.79 22.24 -31.18
C PHE A 15 16.05 21.50 -30.72
N GLY A 16 17.15 22.24 -30.55
CA GLY A 16 18.36 21.74 -29.93
C GLY A 16 18.09 21.27 -28.51
N PHE A 17 18.21 19.97 -28.27
CA PHE A 17 18.30 19.41 -26.94
C PHE A 17 19.51 19.99 -26.22
N GLY A 18 19.31 20.44 -24.99
CA GLY A 18 20.36 20.95 -24.11
C GLY A 18 21.53 19.96 -24.01
N GLY A 19 22.75 20.49 -23.97
CA GLY A 19 23.97 19.68 -23.89
C GLY A 19 23.98 18.74 -22.68
N ASN A 20 24.79 17.68 -22.78
CA ASN A 20 24.91 16.69 -21.72
C ASN A 20 25.34 17.30 -20.38
N PRO A 21 24.79 16.79 -19.26
CA PRO A 21 25.24 17.21 -17.94
C PRO A 21 26.74 16.92 -17.78
N PRO A 22 27.53 17.81 -17.15
CA PRO A 22 28.85 17.45 -16.70
C PRO A 22 28.75 16.29 -15.69
N GLU A 23 29.62 15.29 -15.82
CA GLU A 23 29.63 14.11 -14.94
C GLU A 23 30.91 14.06 -14.08
N PRO A 24 30.91 14.68 -12.89
CA PRO A 24 32.04 14.62 -11.98
C PRO A 24 32.43 13.17 -11.65
N PRO A 25 33.73 12.84 -11.55
CA PRO A 25 34.17 11.51 -11.11
C PRO A 25 33.64 11.11 -9.72
N SER A 26 33.24 12.09 -8.91
CA SER A 26 32.71 11.93 -7.56
C SER A 26 31.22 11.62 -7.49
N GLN A 27 30.49 11.65 -8.61
CA GLN A 27 29.05 11.32 -8.59
C GLN A 27 28.81 9.84 -8.29
N VAL A 28 27.57 9.48 -7.91
CA VAL A 28 27.22 8.13 -7.49
C VAL A 28 27.41 7.12 -8.61
N TRP A 29 26.92 7.42 -9.82
CA TRP A 29 27.23 6.67 -11.05
C TRP A 29 27.08 7.54 -12.29
N LYS A 30 27.71 7.11 -13.40
CA LYS A 30 27.65 7.78 -14.70
C LYS A 30 26.51 7.25 -15.57
N VAL A 31 25.85 8.16 -16.28
CA VAL A 31 24.71 7.92 -17.16
C VAL A 31 25.02 8.28 -18.62
N GLY A 32 25.98 9.19 -18.86
CA GLY A 32 26.32 9.65 -20.21
C GLY A 32 25.10 10.20 -20.95
N ASP A 33 24.83 9.67 -22.14
CA ASP A 33 23.71 10.10 -23.00
C ASP A 33 22.42 9.32 -22.74
N ARG A 34 22.45 8.33 -21.83
CA ARG A 34 21.30 7.45 -21.55
C ARG A 34 20.21 8.24 -20.84
N ARG A 35 18.96 8.03 -21.26
CA ARG A 35 17.76 8.65 -20.71
C ARG A 35 16.67 7.61 -20.60
N TRP A 36 15.69 7.88 -19.74
CA TRP A 36 14.47 7.08 -19.72
C TRP A 36 13.68 7.29 -21.01
N THR A 37 13.20 6.20 -21.56
CA THR A 37 12.27 6.15 -22.69
C THR A 37 11.21 5.10 -22.40
N VAL A 38 10.17 4.99 -23.24
CA VAL A 38 9.16 3.94 -23.09
C VAL A 38 9.79 2.55 -23.26
N GLU A 39 10.74 2.40 -24.18
CA GLU A 39 11.49 1.15 -24.39
C GLU A 39 12.30 0.78 -23.15
N GLU A 40 12.90 1.76 -22.48
CA GLU A 40 13.63 1.53 -21.25
C GLU A 40 12.71 1.16 -20.07
N GLU A 41 11.50 1.73 -20.00
CA GLU A 41 10.48 1.30 -19.04
C GLU A 41 10.04 -0.16 -19.30
N ILE A 42 10.00 -0.60 -20.55
CA ILE A 42 9.71 -2.01 -20.91
C ILE A 42 10.87 -2.92 -20.48
N LEU A 43 12.12 -2.51 -20.68
CA LEU A 43 13.30 -3.27 -20.21
C LEU A 43 13.34 -3.33 -18.68
N PHE A 44 13.01 -2.23 -18.00
CA PHE A 44 12.83 -2.19 -16.55
C PHE A 44 11.76 -3.17 -16.08
N ALA A 45 10.61 -3.21 -16.75
CA ALA A 45 9.54 -4.14 -16.43
C ALA A 45 9.98 -5.61 -16.53
N ARG A 46 10.67 -5.98 -17.61
CA ARG A 46 11.22 -7.34 -17.76
C ARG A 46 12.23 -7.66 -16.66
N TRP A 47 13.12 -6.72 -16.35
CA TRP A 47 14.08 -6.91 -15.27
C TRP A 47 13.38 -7.13 -13.93
N VAL A 48 12.31 -6.37 -13.64
CA VAL A 48 11.52 -6.57 -12.43
C VAL A 48 10.91 -7.97 -12.38
N GLU A 49 10.25 -8.40 -13.45
CA GLU A 49 9.60 -9.72 -13.53
C GLU A 49 10.59 -10.89 -13.40
N GLU A 50 11.78 -10.77 -14.01
CA GLU A 50 12.81 -11.81 -14.04
C GLU A 50 13.68 -11.86 -12.77
N ASN A 51 13.89 -10.72 -12.09
CA ASN A 51 14.89 -10.61 -11.02
C ASN A 51 14.32 -10.39 -9.62
N LEU A 52 13.11 -9.81 -9.49
CA LEU A 52 12.49 -9.70 -8.17
C LEU A 52 11.86 -11.03 -7.77
N ASP A 53 12.27 -11.51 -6.60
CA ASP A 53 11.67 -12.63 -5.88
C ASP A 53 11.52 -12.27 -4.40
N GLU A 54 10.91 -13.17 -3.62
CA GLU A 54 10.69 -12.98 -2.18
C GLU A 54 11.99 -12.66 -1.42
N ASP A 55 13.13 -13.20 -1.86
CA ASP A 55 14.41 -13.12 -1.16
C ASP A 55 15.34 -12.02 -1.72
N PHE A 56 14.90 -11.25 -2.73
CA PHE A 56 15.76 -10.30 -3.44
C PHE A 56 16.51 -9.35 -2.49
N PHE A 57 15.79 -8.67 -1.59
CA PHE A 57 16.42 -7.74 -0.65
C PHE A 57 17.20 -8.44 0.48
N LEU A 58 16.81 -9.65 0.87
CA LEU A 58 17.58 -10.47 1.81
C LEU A 58 18.94 -10.84 1.23
N ARG A 59 18.94 -11.33 -0.02
CA ARG A 59 20.14 -11.73 -0.77
C ARG A 59 21.17 -10.60 -0.81
N TYR A 60 20.71 -9.37 -1.02
CA TYR A 60 21.58 -8.20 -1.11
C TYR A 60 21.71 -7.41 0.20
N LYS A 61 21.14 -7.90 1.31
CA LYS A 61 21.19 -7.28 2.64
C LYS A 61 20.74 -5.81 2.62
N ILE A 62 19.60 -5.53 2.02
CA ILE A 62 18.99 -4.20 1.95
C ILE A 62 17.77 -4.21 2.87
N PRO A 63 17.80 -3.51 4.01
CA PRO A 63 16.60 -3.35 4.82
C PRO A 63 15.62 -2.45 4.05
N VAL A 64 14.36 -2.88 4.00
CA VAL A 64 13.28 -2.16 3.31
C VAL A 64 12.03 -2.17 4.17
N ASP A 65 11.23 -1.12 4.12
CA ASP A 65 9.78 -1.14 4.37
C ASP A 65 8.97 -1.01 3.07
N CYS A 66 7.66 -0.81 3.18
CA CYS A 66 6.79 -0.68 2.01
C CYS A 66 7.13 0.53 1.11
N ALA A 67 7.57 1.66 1.69
CA ALA A 67 7.94 2.87 0.96
C ALA A 67 9.29 2.72 0.25
N ASP A 68 10.18 1.92 0.83
CA ASP A 68 11.52 1.69 0.28
C ASP A 68 11.51 0.87 -1.01
N VAL A 69 10.56 -0.08 -1.16
CA VAL A 69 10.54 -1.03 -2.28
C VAL A 69 10.52 -0.32 -3.64
N PRO A 70 9.59 0.61 -3.95
CA PRO A 70 9.59 1.31 -5.23
C PRO A 70 10.91 2.02 -5.54
N TYR A 71 11.45 2.77 -4.59
CA TYR A 71 12.69 3.53 -4.79
C TYR A 71 13.89 2.61 -4.98
N ALA A 72 14.03 1.57 -4.15
CA ALA A 72 15.15 0.65 -4.22
C ALA A 72 15.18 -0.08 -5.57
N VAL A 73 14.04 -0.61 -6.01
CA VAL A 73 13.89 -1.31 -7.29
C VAL A 73 14.28 -0.39 -8.45
N ARG A 74 13.76 0.84 -8.48
CA ARG A 74 14.07 1.81 -9.54
C ARG A 74 15.54 2.21 -9.56
N TRP A 75 16.13 2.51 -8.41
CA TRP A 75 17.52 2.95 -8.32
C TRP A 75 18.52 1.83 -8.67
N ILE A 76 18.24 0.60 -8.24
CA ILE A 76 19.06 -0.57 -8.60
C ILE A 76 19.07 -0.76 -10.11
N TYR A 77 17.89 -0.78 -10.75
CA TYR A 77 17.83 -0.91 -12.21
C TYR A 77 18.51 0.26 -12.91
N ALA A 78 18.25 1.49 -12.50
CA ALA A 78 18.86 2.68 -13.10
C ALA A 78 20.39 2.63 -13.02
N ARG A 79 20.94 2.12 -11.92
CA ARG A 79 22.39 1.91 -11.75
C ARG A 79 22.93 0.82 -12.68
N ILE A 80 22.18 -0.24 -12.95
CA ILE A 80 22.55 -1.32 -13.88
C ILE A 80 22.52 -0.80 -15.32
N ALA A 81 21.46 -0.10 -15.71
CA ALA A 81 21.21 0.36 -17.07
C ALA A 81 21.87 1.72 -17.42
N HIS A 82 22.64 2.29 -16.48
CA HIS A 82 23.27 3.60 -16.58
C HIS A 82 22.26 4.73 -16.87
N LEU A 83 21.12 4.72 -16.19
CA LEU A 83 20.06 5.71 -16.34
C LEU A 83 20.09 6.75 -15.22
N PRO A 84 19.59 7.97 -15.48
CA PRO A 84 19.45 8.96 -14.43
C PRO A 84 18.34 8.55 -13.46
N ALA A 85 18.63 8.48 -12.16
CA ALA A 85 17.62 8.35 -11.11
C ALA A 85 17.73 9.50 -10.12
N ALA A 86 16.59 9.81 -9.50
CA ALA A 86 16.45 10.83 -8.48
C ALA A 86 15.40 10.42 -7.44
N ALA A 87 15.40 11.11 -6.31
CA ALA A 87 14.39 11.04 -5.27
C ALA A 87 14.31 12.38 -4.54
N THR A 88 13.12 12.76 -4.11
CA THR A 88 12.90 13.95 -3.28
C THR A 88 12.90 13.53 -1.82
N THR A 89 13.80 14.11 -1.03
CA THR A 89 13.91 13.80 0.40
C THR A 89 12.75 14.38 1.20
N LYS A 90 12.57 13.93 2.46
CA LYS A 90 11.63 14.51 3.43
C LYS A 90 11.78 16.03 3.65
N ASN A 91 12.94 16.59 3.30
CA ASN A 91 13.23 18.03 3.36
C ASN A 91 13.04 18.73 2.01
N HIS A 92 12.35 18.11 1.06
CA HIS A 92 12.11 18.62 -0.30
C HIS A 92 13.37 18.88 -1.13
N GLN A 93 14.47 18.19 -0.84
CA GLN A 93 15.70 18.28 -1.62
C GLN A 93 15.77 17.16 -2.65
N LEU A 94 16.14 17.48 -3.89
CA LEU A 94 16.34 16.48 -4.93
C LEU A 94 17.75 15.89 -4.82
N ILE A 95 17.83 14.59 -4.56
CA ILE A 95 19.06 13.80 -4.61
C ILE A 95 19.00 12.84 -5.79
N GLY A 96 20.15 12.40 -6.30
CA GLY A 96 20.16 11.51 -7.46
C GLY A 96 21.55 10.99 -7.80
N HIS A 97 21.67 10.36 -8.96
CA HIS A 97 22.93 9.78 -9.43
C HIS A 97 24.09 10.78 -9.49
N TRP A 98 23.79 12.08 -9.66
CA TRP A 98 24.75 13.18 -9.71
C TRP A 98 25.29 13.61 -8.34
N SER A 99 24.71 13.13 -7.24
CA SER A 99 25.13 13.52 -5.89
C SER A 99 26.58 13.09 -5.59
N THR A 100 27.36 13.97 -4.97
CA THR A 100 28.82 13.79 -4.81
C THR A 100 29.27 13.47 -3.38
N HIS A 101 28.37 13.48 -2.40
CA HIS A 101 28.67 13.21 -0.98
C HIS A 101 29.42 11.89 -0.75
N TRP A 102 29.20 10.90 -1.61
CA TRP A 102 29.80 9.57 -1.54
C TRP A 102 31.00 9.36 -2.47
N GLY A 103 31.47 10.41 -3.15
CA GLY A 103 32.54 10.31 -4.15
C GLY A 103 33.87 9.77 -3.64
N HIS A 104 34.10 9.80 -2.33
CA HIS A 104 35.27 9.22 -1.67
C HIS A 104 35.23 7.69 -1.57
N LEU A 105 34.06 7.07 -1.75
CA LEU A 105 33.89 5.61 -1.67
C LEU A 105 34.24 4.92 -3.00
N PRO A 106 34.75 3.68 -2.95
CA PRO A 106 35.09 2.91 -4.14
C PRO A 106 33.84 2.51 -4.92
N THR A 107 33.97 2.46 -6.25
CA THR A 107 32.94 1.97 -7.18
C THR A 107 33.24 0.54 -7.63
N HIS A 108 32.24 -0.14 -8.19
CA HIS A 108 32.38 -1.48 -8.75
C HIS A 108 31.43 -1.67 -9.93
N LEU A 109 31.74 -2.56 -10.87
CA LEU A 109 30.86 -2.83 -12.02
C LEU A 109 29.49 -3.36 -11.55
N GLU A 110 29.51 -4.43 -10.77
CA GLU A 110 28.31 -4.97 -10.11
C GLU A 110 27.80 -4.03 -9.01
N TRP A 111 26.54 -3.60 -9.13
CA TRP A 111 25.91 -2.62 -8.23
C TRP A 111 25.96 -3.02 -6.75
N HIS A 112 25.82 -4.32 -6.45
CA HIS A 112 25.73 -4.82 -5.08
C HIS A 112 27.11 -4.95 -4.39
N LYS A 113 28.20 -4.74 -5.13
CA LYS A 113 29.57 -4.61 -4.62
C LYS A 113 30.06 -3.15 -4.63
N ASP A 114 29.35 -2.25 -5.30
CA ASP A 114 29.66 -0.83 -5.41
C ASP A 114 29.34 -0.12 -4.09
N GLN A 115 30.36 0.15 -3.27
CA GLN A 115 30.17 0.75 -1.94
C GLN A 115 29.60 2.17 -2.02
N ARG A 116 29.99 2.94 -3.04
CA ARG A 116 29.48 4.29 -3.30
C ARG A 116 27.99 4.24 -3.58
N PHE A 117 27.57 3.42 -4.54
CA PHE A 117 26.16 3.26 -4.90
C PHE A 117 25.35 2.76 -3.71
N ARG A 118 25.82 1.71 -3.02
CA ARG A 118 25.10 1.14 -1.88
C ARG A 118 24.90 2.12 -0.74
N ARG A 119 25.91 2.95 -0.44
CA ARG A 119 25.77 3.97 0.60
C ARG A 119 24.77 5.05 0.20
N ALA A 120 24.79 5.49 -1.05
CA ALA A 120 23.82 6.45 -1.57
C ALA A 120 22.39 5.88 -1.58
N LEU A 121 22.22 4.62 -2.01
CA LEU A 121 20.94 3.92 -2.00
C LEU A 121 20.36 3.84 -0.58
N LEU A 122 21.12 3.33 0.39
CA LEU A 122 20.63 3.20 1.77
C LEU A 122 20.33 4.56 2.40
N HIS A 123 21.11 5.59 2.09
CA HIS A 123 20.80 6.95 2.55
C HIS A 123 19.48 7.46 1.94
N MET A 124 19.28 7.28 0.63
CA MET A 124 18.04 7.68 -0.04
C MET A 124 16.82 7.02 0.60
N LEU A 125 16.87 5.72 0.88
CA LEU A 125 15.79 5.00 1.56
C LEU A 125 15.45 5.63 2.94
N THR A 126 16.45 6.01 3.72
CA THR A 126 16.23 6.70 5.02
C THR A 126 15.69 8.13 4.91
N GLU A 127 15.75 8.72 3.72
CA GLU A 127 15.31 10.08 3.44
C GLU A 127 13.99 10.14 2.66
N THR A 128 13.45 9.00 2.23
CA THR A 128 12.17 8.87 1.51
C THR A 128 11.11 8.19 2.36
N THR A 129 9.84 8.45 2.04
CA THR A 129 8.67 7.79 2.68
C THR A 129 7.50 7.73 1.69
N THR A 130 6.37 7.13 2.07
CA THR A 130 5.13 7.26 1.28
C THR A 130 4.69 8.71 1.05
N ARG A 131 5.15 9.68 1.86
CA ARG A 131 4.87 11.12 1.66
C ARG A 131 5.74 11.76 0.57
N THR A 132 6.85 11.13 0.21
CA THR A 132 7.73 11.65 -0.85
C THR A 132 7.37 11.14 -2.23
N LEU A 133 6.75 9.95 -2.33
CA LEU A 133 6.31 9.36 -3.60
C LEU A 133 5.50 10.33 -4.49
N PRO A 134 4.52 11.11 -3.98
CA PRO A 134 3.80 12.10 -4.79
C PRO A 134 4.68 13.11 -5.53
N MET A 135 5.87 13.42 -5.00
CA MET A 135 6.78 14.40 -5.60
C MET A 135 7.60 13.80 -6.76
N ASP A 136 7.85 12.50 -6.67
CA ASP A 136 8.74 11.74 -7.56
C ASP A 136 7.99 10.94 -8.62
N THR A 137 6.66 10.90 -8.55
CA THR A 137 5.83 10.06 -9.41
C THR A 137 4.76 10.86 -10.15
N TYR A 138 4.13 10.23 -11.14
CA TYR A 138 3.02 10.78 -11.89
C TYR A 138 1.95 9.72 -12.15
N PRO A 139 0.67 10.08 -12.15
CA PRO A 139 -0.41 9.14 -12.41
C PRO A 139 -0.47 8.76 -13.88
N VAL A 140 -0.81 7.50 -14.12
CA VAL A 140 -0.90 6.93 -15.46
C VAL A 140 -2.32 6.50 -15.79
N ARG A 141 -2.59 6.36 -17.09
CA ARG A 141 -3.74 5.63 -17.61
C ARG A 141 -3.69 4.20 -17.07
N ILE A 142 -4.83 3.61 -16.76
CA ILE A 142 -4.97 2.21 -16.39
C ILE A 142 -5.27 1.42 -17.65
N ASP A 143 -4.23 0.81 -18.20
CA ASP A 143 -4.25 0.00 -19.43
C ASP A 143 -3.05 -0.97 -19.41
N ARG A 144 -3.03 -1.97 -20.30
CA ARG A 144 -2.03 -3.04 -20.33
C ARG A 144 -0.63 -2.58 -20.73
N ASP A 145 -0.51 -1.45 -21.43
CA ASP A 145 0.77 -0.88 -21.86
C ASP A 145 1.38 0.07 -20.80
N SER A 146 0.53 0.66 -19.95
CA SER A 146 0.93 1.57 -18.90
C SER A 146 1.09 0.85 -17.55
N VAL A 147 0.24 -0.12 -17.23
CA VAL A 147 0.29 -0.90 -15.98
C VAL A 147 1.05 -2.20 -16.22
N ILE A 148 2.37 -2.10 -16.10
CA ILE A 148 3.33 -3.18 -16.34
C ILE A 148 4.19 -3.43 -15.08
N PRO A 149 4.93 -4.56 -14.99
CA PRO A 149 5.88 -4.75 -13.90
C PRO A 149 6.82 -3.56 -13.70
N GLY A 150 7.12 -3.21 -12.45
CA GLY A 150 7.87 -2.01 -12.07
C GLY A 150 7.02 -0.73 -11.93
N THR A 151 5.76 -0.73 -12.40
CA THR A 151 4.79 0.34 -12.08
C THR A 151 4.50 0.33 -10.58
N ILE A 152 4.26 1.48 -9.97
CA ILE A 152 4.11 1.63 -8.53
C ILE A 152 2.63 1.68 -8.21
N PHE A 153 2.24 1.11 -7.08
CA PHE A 153 1.03 1.55 -6.40
C PHE A 153 1.37 2.07 -5.01
N PHE A 154 0.67 3.11 -4.57
CA PHE A 154 0.77 3.57 -3.19
C PHE A 154 -0.50 4.24 -2.70
N ILE A 155 -0.71 4.19 -1.39
CA ILE A 155 -1.67 5.00 -0.66
C ILE A 155 -0.85 5.84 0.32
N THR A 156 -0.99 7.17 0.22
CA THR A 156 -0.19 8.11 1.01
C THR A 156 -0.33 7.80 2.50
N GLU A 157 0.81 7.82 3.20
CA GLU A 157 0.90 7.56 4.65
C GLU A 157 0.44 6.15 5.09
N SER A 158 0.19 5.25 4.15
CA SER A 158 -0.34 3.92 4.46
C SER A 158 0.57 2.81 3.92
N HIS A 159 0.64 2.63 2.61
CA HIS A 159 1.29 1.47 2.03
C HIS A 159 1.72 1.71 0.59
N SER A 160 2.72 0.97 0.13
CA SER A 160 3.17 0.99 -1.27
C SER A 160 3.85 -0.31 -1.66
N GLY A 161 3.96 -0.51 -2.96
CA GLY A 161 4.71 -1.59 -3.56
C GLY A 161 4.91 -1.39 -5.05
N VAL A 162 5.49 -2.38 -5.69
CA VAL A 162 5.68 -2.39 -7.14
C VAL A 162 4.86 -3.51 -7.75
N ILE A 163 4.23 -3.26 -8.90
CA ILE A 163 3.62 -4.30 -9.71
C ILE A 163 4.74 -5.26 -10.12
N GLY A 164 4.57 -6.54 -9.78
CA GLY A 164 5.53 -7.59 -10.06
C GLY A 164 5.17 -8.42 -11.28
N ARG A 165 3.87 -8.71 -11.46
CA ARG A 165 3.37 -9.59 -12.52
C ARG A 165 1.99 -9.15 -13.01
N ILE A 166 1.72 -9.46 -14.28
CA ILE A 166 0.39 -9.35 -14.89
C ILE A 166 -0.03 -10.75 -15.35
N VAL A 167 -1.11 -11.27 -14.76
CA VAL A 167 -1.59 -12.65 -14.94
C VAL A 167 -2.99 -12.61 -15.57
N LEU A 168 -3.13 -13.18 -16.77
CA LEU A 168 -4.31 -13.00 -17.64
C LEU A 168 -4.97 -14.32 -18.04
N ASP A 169 -4.69 -15.38 -17.29
CA ASP A 169 -5.28 -16.72 -17.47
C ASP A 169 -6.42 -16.98 -16.47
N GLY A 170 -6.78 -15.97 -15.67
CA GLY A 170 -7.78 -16.07 -14.61
C GLY A 170 -7.34 -16.91 -13.42
N SER A 171 -6.05 -17.28 -13.31
CA SER A 171 -5.52 -18.10 -12.22
C SER A 171 -5.42 -17.35 -10.89
N THR A 172 -5.40 -16.03 -10.89
CA THR A 172 -5.33 -15.17 -9.69
C THR A 172 -6.65 -14.47 -9.39
N LEU A 173 -6.81 -13.89 -8.19
CA LEU A 173 -8.00 -13.10 -7.85
C LEU A 173 -8.08 -11.80 -8.67
N HIS A 174 -6.92 -11.19 -8.88
CA HIS A 174 -6.76 -9.95 -9.63
C HIS A 174 -5.66 -10.13 -10.69
N PRO A 175 -5.81 -9.59 -11.91
CA PRO A 175 -4.82 -9.78 -12.97
C PRO A 175 -3.49 -9.06 -12.72
N VAL A 176 -3.43 -8.19 -11.73
CA VAL A 176 -2.23 -7.47 -11.30
C VAL A 176 -1.77 -8.04 -9.96
N GLN A 177 -0.49 -8.39 -9.87
CA GLN A 177 0.17 -8.80 -8.62
C GLN A 177 1.29 -7.83 -8.25
N THR A 178 1.50 -7.64 -6.95
CA THR A 178 2.40 -6.66 -6.36
C THR A 178 3.43 -7.29 -5.44
N TRP A 179 4.66 -6.81 -5.52
CA TRP A 179 5.72 -7.07 -4.54
C TRP A 179 5.67 -6.01 -3.45
N GLU A 180 5.49 -6.46 -2.22
CA GLU A 180 5.27 -5.61 -1.05
C GLU A 180 6.13 -6.02 0.15
N ALA A 181 6.62 -5.03 0.91
CA ALA A 181 7.26 -5.20 2.21
C ALA A 181 6.34 -4.72 3.34
N THR A 182 6.67 -5.06 4.59
CA THR A 182 5.96 -4.59 5.78
C THR A 182 6.73 -3.48 6.49
N THR A 183 6.05 -2.70 7.34
CA THR A 183 6.69 -1.75 8.26
C THR A 183 7.05 -2.41 9.59
N PRO A 184 8.08 -1.94 10.31
CA PRO A 184 9.09 -0.95 9.90
C PRO A 184 10.17 -1.54 8.99
N ALA A 185 11.09 -0.70 8.51
CA ALA A 185 12.19 -1.13 7.62
C ALA A 185 13.11 -2.13 8.32
N LYS A 186 13.30 -3.30 7.68
CA LYS A 186 14.13 -4.40 8.20
C LYS A 186 14.54 -5.33 7.06
N LEU A 187 15.49 -6.22 7.34
CA LEU A 187 15.76 -7.36 6.46
C LEU A 187 14.55 -8.30 6.52
N GLN A 188 13.81 -8.37 5.42
CA GLN A 188 12.61 -9.18 5.30
C GLN A 188 12.43 -9.68 3.87
N LYS A 189 11.61 -10.74 3.75
CA LYS A 189 11.11 -11.18 2.45
C LYS A 189 10.11 -10.18 1.88
N LEU A 190 10.07 -10.08 0.56
CA LEU A 190 8.94 -9.49 -0.14
C LEU A 190 7.77 -10.48 -0.16
N ASN A 191 6.57 -9.94 -0.20
CA ASN A 191 5.34 -10.71 -0.37
C ASN A 191 4.81 -10.45 -1.77
N LEU A 192 4.60 -11.48 -2.57
CA LEU A 192 3.81 -11.39 -3.79
C LEU A 192 2.34 -11.48 -3.43
N ARG A 193 1.53 -10.51 -3.85
CA ARG A 193 0.11 -10.46 -3.52
C ARG A 193 -0.71 -10.01 -4.71
N ASP A 194 -1.98 -10.37 -4.73
CA ASP A 194 -2.92 -9.76 -5.65
C ASP A 194 -3.16 -8.30 -5.26
N PHE A 195 -3.19 -7.43 -6.27
CA PHE A 195 -3.42 -6.00 -6.11
C PHE A 195 -4.77 -5.76 -5.45
N LEU A 196 -4.74 -5.08 -4.31
CA LEU A 196 -5.92 -4.76 -3.53
C LEU A 196 -5.63 -3.49 -2.73
N THR A 197 -6.36 -2.43 -3.04
CA THR A 197 -6.12 -1.10 -2.48
C THR A 197 -7.44 -0.32 -2.41
N PRO A 198 -7.63 0.57 -1.42
CA PRO A 198 -8.77 1.49 -1.44
C PRO A 198 -8.69 2.44 -2.64
N ARG A 199 -9.79 3.17 -2.88
CA ARG A 199 -9.82 4.20 -3.93
C ARG A 199 -8.71 5.24 -3.70
N PRO A 200 -7.96 5.64 -4.74
CA PRO A 200 -6.89 6.61 -4.61
C PRO A 200 -7.39 8.03 -4.31
N GLU A 201 -6.52 8.84 -3.70
CA GLU A 201 -6.79 10.22 -3.32
C GLU A 201 -6.33 11.20 -4.41
N SER A 202 -7.26 12.00 -4.92
CA SER A 202 -7.00 12.94 -6.02
C SER A 202 -6.18 14.17 -5.64
N THR A 203 -6.10 14.51 -4.35
CA THR A 203 -5.39 15.69 -3.85
C THR A 203 -3.88 15.46 -3.73
N ILE A 204 -3.48 14.22 -3.45
CA ILE A 204 -2.09 13.82 -3.25
C ILE A 204 -1.58 12.96 -4.42
N PHE A 205 -2.46 12.62 -5.36
CA PHE A 205 -2.17 11.78 -6.53
C PHE A 205 -1.57 10.42 -6.14
N SER A 206 -2.21 9.74 -5.18
CA SER A 206 -1.93 8.34 -4.83
C SER A 206 -2.58 7.38 -5.83
N GLY A 207 -2.33 6.08 -5.71
CA GLY A 207 -2.86 5.07 -6.64
C GLY A 207 -1.77 4.46 -7.51
N ILE A 208 -2.08 4.19 -8.77
CA ILE A 208 -1.18 3.54 -9.73
C ILE A 208 -0.40 4.62 -10.49
N VAL A 209 0.92 4.66 -10.29
CA VAL A 209 1.79 5.74 -10.76
C VAL A 209 3.11 5.21 -11.32
N LYS A 210 3.83 6.05 -12.05
CA LYS A 210 5.22 5.80 -12.50
C LYS A 210 6.17 6.86 -11.99
N PHE A 211 7.46 6.52 -11.91
CA PHE A 211 8.50 7.50 -11.57
C PHE A 211 8.67 8.54 -12.65
N ARG A 212 8.72 9.81 -12.25
CA ARG A 212 9.10 10.91 -13.13
C ARG A 212 10.55 10.72 -13.58
N TRP A 213 10.85 11.20 -14.78
CA TRP A 213 12.15 11.01 -15.41
C TRP A 213 13.04 12.21 -15.07
N PRO A 214 14.21 12.00 -14.47
CA PRO A 214 15.16 13.08 -14.27
C PRO A 214 15.72 13.53 -15.62
N VAL A 215 15.67 14.82 -15.87
CA VAL A 215 16.21 15.50 -17.06
C VAL A 215 17.17 16.60 -16.63
N TRP A 216 18.17 16.85 -17.47
CA TRP A 216 19.11 17.95 -17.28
C TRP A 216 18.68 19.12 -18.15
N GLU A 217 18.20 20.19 -17.51
CA GLU A 217 17.74 21.39 -18.18
C GLU A 217 18.18 22.63 -17.41
N ASN A 218 18.57 23.69 -18.12
CA ASN A 218 18.98 24.96 -17.50
C ASN A 218 20.09 24.82 -16.44
N GLY A 219 21.05 23.91 -16.69
CA GLY A 219 22.21 23.70 -15.81
C GLY A 219 21.90 22.99 -14.50
N LYS A 220 20.73 22.35 -14.36
CA LYS A 220 20.36 21.57 -13.18
C LYS A 220 19.57 20.32 -13.54
N TRP A 221 19.62 19.33 -12.65
CA TRP A 221 18.71 18.20 -12.70
C TRP A 221 17.34 18.58 -12.15
N SER A 222 16.29 18.20 -12.86
CA SER A 222 14.90 18.31 -12.43
C SER A 222 14.10 17.15 -13.01
N TYR A 223 12.86 16.99 -12.57
CA TYR A 223 11.95 16.04 -13.22
C TYR A 223 11.31 16.66 -14.46
N LEU A 224 11.12 15.83 -15.49
CA LEU A 224 10.27 16.15 -16.63
C LEU A 224 8.86 16.57 -16.12
N PRO A 225 8.20 17.55 -16.77
CA PRO A 225 6.83 17.91 -16.42
C PRO A 225 5.88 16.73 -16.55
N VAL A 226 4.95 16.57 -15.59
CA VAL A 226 4.03 15.40 -15.52
C VAL A 226 3.23 15.19 -16.81
N THR A 227 2.79 16.27 -17.46
CA THR A 227 2.01 16.23 -18.69
C THR A 227 2.79 15.79 -19.93
N GLN A 228 4.12 15.79 -19.85
CA GLN A 228 5.00 15.33 -20.94
C GLN A 228 5.40 13.87 -20.80
N HIS A 229 5.01 13.22 -19.68
CA HIS A 229 5.30 11.81 -19.49
C HIS A 229 4.39 10.92 -20.34
N PRO A 230 4.92 9.78 -20.83
CA PRO A 230 4.10 8.80 -21.53
C PRO A 230 3.02 8.27 -20.60
N PHE A 231 1.83 8.01 -21.15
CA PHE A 231 0.67 7.46 -20.43
C PHE A 231 0.13 8.34 -19.30
N TYR A 232 0.57 9.59 -19.14
CA TYR A 232 0.03 10.49 -18.11
C TYR A 232 -1.50 10.59 -18.23
N SER A 233 -2.21 10.32 -17.12
CA SER A 233 -3.66 10.42 -17.06
C SER A 233 -4.13 10.62 -15.63
N LEU A 234 -5.25 11.33 -15.48
CA LEU A 234 -5.95 11.51 -14.21
C LEU A 234 -7.20 10.64 -14.09
N GLU A 235 -7.42 9.71 -15.03
CA GLU A 235 -8.69 8.96 -15.10
C GLU A 235 -9.00 8.18 -13.81
N GLN A 236 -7.99 7.62 -13.14
CA GLN A 236 -8.17 6.79 -11.94
C GLN A 236 -8.78 7.56 -10.75
N TYR A 237 -8.80 8.90 -10.80
CA TYR A 237 -9.40 9.76 -9.78
C TYR A 237 -10.85 10.14 -10.09
N SER A 238 -11.26 10.01 -11.35
CA SER A 238 -12.59 10.36 -11.83
C SER A 238 -13.66 9.45 -11.21
N LYS A 239 -14.90 9.92 -11.10
CA LYS A 239 -16.01 9.07 -10.63
C LYS A 239 -16.38 8.04 -11.68
N GLU A 240 -16.25 8.45 -12.93
CA GLU A 240 -16.52 7.72 -14.16
C GLU A 240 -15.64 6.47 -14.26
N PHE A 241 -14.41 6.50 -13.74
CA PHE A 241 -13.54 5.33 -13.76
C PHE A 241 -14.08 4.13 -12.97
N THR A 242 -14.77 4.40 -11.86
CA THR A 242 -15.39 3.36 -11.01
C THR A 242 -16.86 3.15 -11.32
N GLU A 243 -17.43 3.88 -12.29
CA GLU A 243 -18.84 3.78 -12.63
C GLU A 243 -19.16 2.41 -13.24
N GLY A 244 -20.18 1.74 -12.71
CA GLY A 244 -20.55 0.38 -13.13
C GLY A 244 -19.66 -0.74 -12.57
N HIS A 245 -18.73 -0.43 -11.67
CA HIS A 245 -17.88 -1.39 -10.97
C HIS A 245 -18.15 -1.37 -9.47
N SER A 246 -17.89 -2.48 -8.77
CA SER A 246 -18.12 -2.61 -7.33
C SER A 246 -17.17 -1.72 -6.52
N ASP A 247 -15.90 -1.67 -6.93
CA ASP A 247 -14.87 -0.84 -6.35
C ASP A 247 -13.79 -0.45 -7.38
N PHE A 248 -12.77 0.27 -6.89
CA PHE A 248 -11.61 0.66 -7.69
C PHE A 248 -10.79 -0.55 -8.17
N VAL A 249 -10.74 -1.62 -7.38
CA VAL A 249 -9.95 -2.81 -7.68
C VAL A 249 -10.57 -3.57 -8.85
N GLU A 250 -11.90 -3.73 -8.87
CA GLU A 250 -12.60 -4.31 -10.00
C GLU A 250 -12.46 -3.46 -11.27
N ALA A 251 -12.59 -2.13 -11.15
CA ALA A 251 -12.40 -1.24 -12.29
C ALA A 251 -11.01 -1.39 -12.93
N VAL A 252 -9.96 -1.47 -12.10
CA VAL A 252 -8.60 -1.77 -12.57
C VAL A 252 -8.54 -3.16 -13.20
N ALA A 253 -9.07 -4.19 -12.54
CA ALA A 253 -9.06 -5.56 -13.05
C ALA A 253 -9.68 -5.64 -14.45
N LYS A 254 -10.85 -5.02 -14.66
CA LYS A 254 -11.57 -5.03 -15.94
C LYS A 254 -10.87 -4.26 -17.06
N ARG A 255 -10.12 -3.21 -16.72
CA ARG A 255 -9.29 -2.49 -17.70
C ARG A 255 -8.08 -3.32 -18.14
N ILE A 256 -7.47 -4.07 -17.22
CA ILE A 256 -6.28 -4.88 -17.52
C ILE A 256 -6.66 -6.21 -18.18
N ASP A 257 -7.70 -6.87 -17.68
CA ASP A 257 -8.25 -8.11 -18.21
C ASP A 257 -9.78 -8.02 -18.32
N PRO A 258 -10.31 -7.69 -19.51
CA PRO A 258 -11.75 -7.62 -19.72
C PRO A 258 -12.42 -9.01 -19.78
N THR A 259 -11.65 -10.10 -19.75
CA THR A 259 -12.17 -11.46 -19.81
C THR A 259 -13.15 -11.71 -18.66
N ILE A 260 -14.28 -12.34 -18.99
CA ILE A 260 -15.28 -12.72 -18.00
C ILE A 260 -14.93 -14.13 -17.51
N TYR A 261 -14.41 -14.21 -16.29
CA TYR A 261 -14.25 -15.46 -15.58
C TYR A 261 -15.49 -15.76 -14.76
N ASP A 262 -15.69 -17.04 -14.47
CA ASP A 262 -16.72 -17.51 -13.55
C ASP A 262 -16.57 -16.82 -12.18
N PRO A 263 -17.59 -16.06 -11.71
CA PRO A 263 -17.52 -15.37 -10.43
C PRO A 263 -17.35 -16.32 -9.24
N TRP A 264 -17.87 -17.55 -9.33
CA TRP A 264 -17.70 -18.55 -8.27
C TRP A 264 -16.23 -18.92 -8.06
N THR A 265 -15.49 -19.11 -9.15
CA THR A 265 -14.04 -19.34 -9.11
C THR A 265 -13.28 -18.23 -8.38
N LYS A 266 -13.69 -16.96 -8.54
CA LYS A 266 -13.08 -15.82 -7.81
C LYS A 266 -13.43 -15.83 -6.33
N VAL A 267 -14.69 -16.13 -5.99
CA VAL A 267 -15.15 -16.25 -4.61
C VAL A 267 -14.40 -17.36 -3.88
N GLU A 268 -14.22 -18.54 -4.48
CA GLU A 268 -13.46 -19.63 -3.88
C GLU A 268 -12.02 -19.22 -3.59
N LYS A 269 -11.32 -18.60 -4.55
CA LYS A 269 -9.94 -18.13 -4.35
C LYS A 269 -9.82 -17.08 -3.25
N LEU A 270 -10.80 -16.19 -3.14
CA LEU A 270 -10.83 -15.19 -2.08
C LEU A 270 -11.09 -15.82 -0.71
N ILE A 271 -11.99 -16.80 -0.62
CA ILE A 271 -12.23 -17.60 0.59
C ILE A 271 -10.97 -18.36 1.00
N GLU A 272 -10.27 -19.00 0.05
CA GLU A 272 -8.99 -19.69 0.29
C GLU A 272 -7.92 -18.73 0.81
N THR A 273 -7.78 -17.57 0.16
CA THR A 273 -6.84 -16.52 0.59
C THR A 273 -7.16 -16.04 2.00
N LEU A 274 -8.42 -15.72 2.28
CA LEU A 274 -8.88 -15.30 3.61
C LEU A 274 -8.66 -16.39 4.66
N THR A 275 -8.87 -17.66 4.32
CA THR A 275 -8.59 -18.80 5.19
C THR A 275 -7.13 -18.80 5.65
N VAL A 276 -6.17 -18.62 4.74
CA VAL A 276 -4.75 -18.54 5.08
C VAL A 276 -4.44 -17.38 6.03
N TYR A 277 -5.03 -16.19 5.80
CA TYR A 277 -4.86 -15.05 6.69
C TYR A 277 -5.45 -15.28 8.08
N LEU A 278 -6.62 -15.92 8.16
CA LEU A 278 -7.29 -16.25 9.41
C LEU A 278 -6.50 -17.34 10.17
N GLU A 279 -6.03 -18.39 9.51
CA GLU A 279 -5.19 -19.43 10.12
C GLU A 279 -3.88 -18.86 10.68
N ALA A 280 -3.19 -18.01 9.92
CA ALA A 280 -1.98 -17.34 10.37
C ALA A 280 -2.21 -16.43 11.60
N ARG A 281 -3.45 -15.98 11.81
CA ARG A 281 -3.85 -15.15 12.95
C ARG A 281 -4.05 -15.95 14.24
N ILE A 282 -4.38 -17.25 14.16
CA ILE A 282 -4.62 -18.13 15.31
C ILE A 282 -3.48 -18.11 16.33
N PRO A 283 -2.23 -18.46 15.97
CA PRO A 283 -1.13 -18.50 16.94
C PRO A 283 -0.85 -17.12 17.56
N ILE A 284 -0.97 -16.04 16.78
CA ILE A 284 -0.78 -14.66 17.26
C ILE A 284 -1.82 -14.28 18.31
N VAL A 285 -3.07 -14.69 18.10
CA VAL A 285 -4.16 -14.43 19.06
C VAL A 285 -3.93 -15.20 20.36
N LEU A 286 -3.63 -16.49 20.25
CA LEU A 286 -3.43 -17.38 21.40
C LEU A 286 -2.22 -16.95 22.25
N GLU A 287 -1.08 -16.71 21.61
CA GLU A 287 0.14 -16.26 22.31
C GLU A 287 -0.03 -14.84 22.86
N GLY A 288 -0.70 -13.96 22.11
CA GLY A 288 -1.03 -12.62 22.55
C GLY A 288 -1.86 -12.63 23.83
N TYR A 289 -2.94 -13.41 23.88
CA TYR A 289 -3.77 -13.52 25.08
C TYR A 289 -2.97 -14.04 26.28
N LYS A 290 -2.22 -15.14 26.09
CA LYS A 290 -1.37 -15.74 27.15
C LYS A 290 -0.40 -14.72 27.77
N ASN A 291 0.21 -13.89 26.94
CA ASN A 291 1.21 -12.91 27.38
C ASN A 291 0.60 -11.60 27.87
N CYS A 292 -0.50 -11.13 27.27
CA CYS A 292 -0.99 -9.75 27.39
C CYS A 292 -2.26 -9.57 28.22
N HIS A 293 -3.10 -10.59 28.45
CA HIS A 293 -4.43 -10.39 29.05
C HIS A 293 -4.42 -9.74 30.45
N ARG A 294 -3.31 -9.86 31.19
CA ARG A 294 -3.13 -9.24 32.52
C ARG A 294 -2.56 -7.82 32.46
N GLY A 295 -2.64 -7.15 31.31
CA GLY A 295 -2.15 -5.78 31.13
C GLY A 295 -0.65 -5.65 30.96
N ARG A 296 0.02 -6.73 30.52
CA ARG A 296 1.49 -6.78 30.38
C ARG A 296 2.01 -6.20 29.06
N CYS A 297 1.10 -5.83 28.16
CA CYS A 297 1.44 -5.31 26.84
C CYS A 297 0.77 -3.95 26.67
N PRO A 298 1.30 -2.87 27.26
CA PRO A 298 0.83 -1.53 26.94
C PRO A 298 1.10 -1.22 25.45
N GLU A 299 0.28 -0.36 24.87
CA GLU A 299 0.44 0.09 23.48
C GLU A 299 1.85 0.63 23.23
N GLY A 300 2.44 0.27 22.09
CA GLY A 300 3.82 0.62 21.72
C GLY A 300 4.93 -0.20 22.41
N SER A 301 4.60 -1.12 23.32
CA SER A 301 5.59 -2.04 23.90
C SER A 301 6.03 -3.11 22.90
N PRO A 302 7.24 -3.72 23.05
CA PRO A 302 7.69 -4.77 22.14
C PRO A 302 6.70 -5.94 21.98
N LEU A 303 6.05 -6.37 23.07
CA LEU A 303 5.04 -7.44 23.02
C LEU A 303 3.73 -6.98 22.36
N TRP A 304 3.38 -5.70 22.47
CA TRP A 304 2.26 -5.12 21.74
C TRP A 304 2.52 -5.14 20.24
N GLU A 305 3.69 -4.69 19.79
CA GLU A 305 4.08 -4.70 18.39
C GLU A 305 4.08 -6.12 17.79
N VAL A 306 4.38 -7.13 18.60
CA VAL A 306 4.36 -8.54 18.18
C VAL A 306 2.94 -9.09 18.07
N TYR A 307 2.09 -8.86 19.08
CA TYR A 307 0.82 -9.60 19.23
C TYR A 307 -0.44 -8.79 18.89
N SER A 308 -0.33 -7.46 18.75
CA SER A 308 -1.43 -6.66 18.21
C SER A 308 -1.65 -7.01 16.73
N THR A 309 -2.91 -6.94 16.29
CA THR A 309 -3.28 -7.32 14.92
C THR A 309 -3.88 -6.20 14.04
N PRO A 310 -3.72 -4.88 14.31
CA PRO A 310 -4.44 -3.86 13.54
C PRO A 310 -4.16 -3.92 12.03
N GLY A 311 -2.90 -4.12 11.62
CA GLY A 311 -2.56 -4.24 10.19
C GLY A 311 -3.07 -5.53 9.53
N ARG A 312 -3.08 -6.64 10.28
CA ARG A 312 -3.60 -7.93 9.79
C ARG A 312 -5.12 -7.89 9.67
N ASP A 313 -5.78 -7.34 10.70
CA ASP A 313 -7.22 -7.19 10.77
C ASP A 313 -7.70 -6.20 9.70
N GLY A 314 -6.94 -5.13 9.43
CA GLY A 314 -7.18 -4.22 8.30
C GLY A 314 -7.13 -4.92 6.94
N ARG A 315 -6.18 -5.84 6.72
CA ARG A 315 -6.11 -6.63 5.48
C ARG A 315 -7.26 -7.63 5.36
N ILE A 316 -7.62 -8.30 6.47
CA ILE A 316 -8.79 -9.20 6.52
C ILE A 316 -10.05 -8.41 6.18
N THR A 317 -10.24 -7.24 6.79
CA THR A 317 -11.36 -6.33 6.50
C THR A 317 -11.44 -5.98 5.02
N LEU A 318 -10.33 -5.56 4.41
CA LEU A 318 -10.30 -5.20 2.98
C LEU A 318 -10.69 -6.38 2.06
N LEU A 319 -10.21 -7.58 2.38
CA LEU A 319 -10.55 -8.80 1.64
C LEU A 319 -12.01 -9.23 1.86
N MET A 320 -12.52 -9.09 3.09
CA MET A 320 -13.93 -9.39 3.42
C MET A 320 -14.89 -8.40 2.75
N ASP A 321 -14.56 -7.11 2.74
CA ASP A 321 -15.33 -6.08 2.02
C ASP A 321 -15.40 -6.41 0.53
N HIS A 322 -14.26 -6.78 -0.07
CA HIS A 322 -14.22 -7.19 -1.48
C HIS A 322 -15.03 -8.48 -1.74
N LEU A 323 -15.03 -9.43 -0.79
CA LEU A 323 -15.86 -10.63 -0.88
C LEU A 323 -17.35 -10.31 -0.83
N HIS A 324 -17.79 -9.43 0.08
CA HIS A 324 -19.17 -8.95 0.16
C HIS A 324 -19.61 -8.35 -1.18
N GLN A 325 -18.78 -7.48 -1.75
CA GLN A 325 -19.08 -6.85 -3.03
C GLN A 325 -19.17 -7.84 -4.19
N LEU A 326 -18.26 -8.82 -4.27
CA LEU A 326 -18.30 -9.86 -5.30
C LEU A 326 -19.56 -10.71 -5.21
N VAL A 327 -19.97 -11.08 -4.00
CA VAL A 327 -21.19 -11.85 -3.76
C VAL A 327 -22.44 -11.06 -4.14
N GLU A 328 -22.54 -9.81 -3.70
CA GLU A 328 -23.69 -8.94 -3.99
C GLU A 328 -23.81 -8.61 -5.48
N SER A 329 -22.70 -8.32 -6.15
CA SER A 329 -22.70 -7.83 -7.54
C SER A 329 -22.93 -8.93 -8.58
N ASN A 330 -22.65 -10.20 -8.25
CA ASN A 330 -22.75 -11.33 -9.19
C ASN A 330 -23.98 -12.21 -8.97
N ALA A 331 -24.90 -11.82 -8.07
CA ALA A 331 -26.13 -12.56 -7.77
C ALA A 331 -25.90 -14.07 -7.52
N LEU A 332 -24.78 -14.40 -6.86
CA LEU A 332 -24.43 -15.77 -6.52
C LEU A 332 -25.42 -16.36 -5.52
N ASP A 333 -25.61 -17.69 -5.56
CA ASP A 333 -26.52 -18.39 -4.64
C ASP A 333 -26.09 -18.18 -3.18
N PRO A 334 -26.86 -17.42 -2.38
CA PRO A 334 -26.51 -17.12 -1.00
C PRO A 334 -26.42 -18.37 -0.12
N GLU A 335 -27.21 -19.41 -0.42
CA GLU A 335 -27.21 -20.65 0.35
C GLU A 335 -25.96 -21.48 0.06
N ALA A 336 -25.55 -21.58 -1.20
CA ALA A 336 -24.28 -22.22 -1.57
C ALA A 336 -23.08 -21.55 -0.91
N ILE A 337 -23.02 -20.21 -0.93
CA ILE A 337 -21.93 -19.45 -0.28
C ILE A 337 -21.93 -19.68 1.22
N ARG A 338 -23.11 -19.60 1.86
CA ARG A 338 -23.24 -19.83 3.29
C ARG A 338 -22.78 -21.24 3.66
N ASN A 339 -23.27 -22.27 2.99
CA ASN A 339 -22.89 -23.67 3.24
C ASN A 339 -21.38 -23.87 3.07
N ARG A 340 -20.79 -23.26 2.03
CA ARG A 340 -19.36 -23.28 1.80
C ARG A 340 -18.58 -22.66 2.96
N MET A 341 -18.98 -21.47 3.42
CA MET A 341 -18.31 -20.78 4.53
C MET A 341 -18.55 -21.46 5.88
N GLU A 342 -19.70 -22.09 6.11
CA GLU A 342 -19.99 -22.86 7.32
C GLU A 342 -19.15 -24.13 7.42
N SER A 343 -18.75 -24.71 6.28
CA SER A 343 -17.87 -25.89 6.24
C SER A 343 -16.42 -25.62 6.67
N ILE A 344 -15.97 -24.36 6.66
CA ILE A 344 -14.62 -23.97 7.07
C ILE A 344 -14.66 -23.57 8.55
N LEU A 345 -13.92 -24.30 9.38
CA LEU A 345 -13.87 -24.09 10.83
C LEU A 345 -12.44 -23.78 11.29
N PHE A 346 -12.29 -22.75 12.11
CA PHE A 346 -11.01 -22.34 12.68
C PHE A 346 -10.93 -22.73 14.16
N PRO A 347 -9.91 -23.50 14.59
CA PRO A 347 -9.67 -23.81 16.00
C PRO A 347 -9.00 -22.63 16.70
N ILE A 348 -9.81 -21.79 17.32
CA ILE A 348 -9.34 -20.51 17.91
C ILE A 348 -8.86 -20.63 19.35
N GLY A 349 -8.98 -21.81 19.96
CA GLY A 349 -8.58 -22.12 21.32
C GLY A 349 -9.05 -23.50 21.76
N GLU A 350 -8.73 -23.87 23.00
CA GLU A 350 -9.11 -25.17 23.57
C GLU A 350 -10.65 -25.30 23.60
N GLY A 351 -11.19 -26.21 22.79
CA GLY A 351 -12.64 -26.44 22.67
C GLY A 351 -13.41 -25.32 21.97
N LEU A 352 -12.75 -24.31 21.40
CA LEU A 352 -13.39 -23.18 20.72
C LEU A 352 -13.14 -23.24 19.22
N MET A 353 -14.24 -23.27 18.45
CA MET A 353 -14.24 -23.22 17.00
C MET A 353 -15.07 -22.03 16.53
N VAL A 354 -14.68 -21.41 15.42
CA VAL A 354 -15.49 -20.39 14.73
C VAL A 354 -15.55 -20.74 13.25
N SER A 355 -16.72 -20.59 12.62
CA SER A 355 -16.84 -20.80 11.18
C SER A 355 -16.38 -19.57 10.39
N PHE A 356 -15.97 -19.77 9.14
CA PHE A 356 -15.72 -18.64 8.23
C PHE A 356 -16.97 -17.78 8.10
N TYR A 357 -18.15 -18.38 8.02
CA TYR A 357 -19.41 -17.62 7.90
C TYR A 357 -19.64 -16.68 9.08
N HIS A 358 -19.35 -17.12 10.31
CA HIS A 358 -19.41 -16.25 11.49
C HIS A 358 -18.45 -15.06 11.35
N LEU A 359 -17.22 -15.31 10.88
CA LEU A 359 -16.23 -14.25 10.67
C LEU A 359 -16.63 -13.30 9.55
N TYR A 360 -17.18 -13.81 8.45
CA TYR A 360 -17.70 -13.01 7.34
C TYR A 360 -18.81 -12.04 7.79
N GLN A 361 -19.62 -12.42 8.79
CA GLN A 361 -20.64 -11.56 9.38
C GLN A 361 -20.10 -10.59 10.45
N ASN A 362 -18.96 -10.90 11.06
CA ASN A 362 -18.47 -10.21 12.26
C ASN A 362 -17.06 -9.63 12.15
N TYR A 363 -16.43 -9.65 10.96
CA TYR A 363 -15.08 -9.14 10.76
C TYR A 363 -14.87 -7.66 11.17
N PRO A 364 -15.87 -6.73 11.10
CA PRO A 364 -15.67 -5.36 11.59
C PRO A 364 -15.50 -5.29 13.11
N TRP A 365 -15.81 -6.38 13.82
CA TRP A 365 -15.81 -6.48 15.27
C TRP A 365 -14.70 -7.39 15.80
N LEU A 366 -13.68 -7.69 14.99
CA LEU A 366 -12.47 -8.36 15.48
C LEU A 366 -11.67 -7.39 16.33
N SER A 367 -11.39 -7.74 17.59
CA SER A 367 -10.48 -6.93 18.40
C SER A 367 -9.02 -7.10 17.96
N PRO A 368 -8.30 -6.00 17.66
CA PRO A 368 -6.86 -6.05 17.39
C PRO A 368 -6.02 -6.05 18.67
N HIS A 369 -6.64 -5.80 19.83
CA HIS A 369 -5.95 -5.58 21.09
C HIS A 369 -5.49 -6.92 21.70
N PRO A 370 -4.18 -7.14 21.93
CA PRO A 370 -3.65 -8.44 22.34
C PRO A 370 -4.08 -8.89 23.74
N GLY A 371 -4.49 -7.94 24.59
CA GLY A 371 -5.03 -8.23 25.92
C GLY A 371 -6.54 -8.54 25.97
N ASP A 372 -7.28 -8.36 24.88
CA ASP A 372 -8.70 -8.72 24.85
C ASP A 372 -8.88 -10.25 24.79
N SER A 373 -10.05 -10.74 25.20
CA SER A 373 -10.36 -12.17 25.21
C SER A 373 -10.26 -12.79 23.81
N ILE A 374 -9.98 -14.09 23.75
CA ILE A 374 -9.91 -14.83 22.49
C ILE A 374 -11.22 -14.63 21.71
N GLU A 375 -12.36 -14.72 22.39
CA GLU A 375 -13.69 -14.52 21.83
C GLU A 375 -13.87 -13.12 21.23
N ALA A 376 -13.43 -12.06 21.91
CA ALA A 376 -13.48 -10.71 21.38
C ALA A 376 -12.56 -10.53 20.17
N ARG A 377 -11.37 -11.14 20.18
CA ARG A 377 -10.46 -11.11 19.05
C ARG A 377 -10.99 -11.87 17.83
N TRP A 378 -11.96 -12.78 18.00
CA TRP A 378 -12.62 -13.54 16.93
C TRP A 378 -14.07 -13.13 16.66
N GLY A 379 -14.48 -11.94 17.13
CA GLY A 379 -15.79 -11.36 16.79
C GLY A 379 -16.98 -12.06 17.48
N LEU A 380 -16.73 -12.91 18.47
CA LEU A 380 -17.77 -13.57 19.27
C LEU A 380 -18.35 -12.65 20.35
N LYS A 381 -17.71 -11.50 20.61
CA LYS A 381 -18.14 -10.48 21.57
C LYS A 381 -18.53 -9.17 20.88
N LYS A 382 -19.34 -9.24 19.82
CA LYS A 382 -19.78 -8.06 19.03
C LYS A 382 -20.30 -6.91 19.90
N CYS A 383 -21.20 -7.17 20.84
CA CYS A 383 -21.74 -6.12 21.72
C CYS A 383 -20.67 -5.46 22.59
N GLU A 384 -19.75 -6.23 23.17
CA GLU A 384 -18.62 -5.66 23.92
C GLU A 384 -17.78 -4.74 23.03
N MET A 385 -17.53 -5.13 21.78
CA MET A 385 -16.74 -4.34 20.84
C MET A 385 -17.44 -3.04 20.44
N ILE A 386 -18.75 -3.11 20.14
CA ILE A 386 -19.56 -1.92 19.88
C ILE A 386 -19.52 -0.98 21.10
N LEU A 387 -19.67 -1.50 22.32
CA LEU A 387 -19.60 -0.68 23.53
C LEU A 387 -18.25 0.01 23.69
N LYS A 388 -17.15 -0.74 23.52
CA LYS A 388 -15.79 -0.20 23.60
C LYS A 388 -15.58 0.90 22.56
N GLN A 389 -16.05 0.71 21.33
CA GLN A 389 -15.96 1.72 20.28
C GLN A 389 -16.80 2.96 20.61
N ILE A 390 -18.04 2.81 21.08
CA ILE A 390 -18.89 3.92 21.55
C ILE A 390 -18.15 4.75 22.61
N GLN A 391 -17.63 4.09 23.64
CA GLN A 391 -16.90 4.76 24.72
C GLN A 391 -15.60 5.43 24.24
N SER A 392 -14.93 4.84 23.24
CA SER A 392 -13.75 5.44 22.61
C SER A 392 -14.13 6.70 21.83
N THR A 393 -15.17 6.64 21.00
CA THR A 393 -15.69 7.77 20.22
C THR A 393 -16.15 8.91 21.13
N GLU A 394 -16.85 8.62 22.22
CA GLU A 394 -17.26 9.64 23.21
C GLU A 394 -16.07 10.32 23.89
N ARG A 395 -15.00 9.56 24.19
CA ARG A 395 -13.74 10.12 24.69
C ARG A 395 -13.05 10.99 23.66
N SER A 396 -13.03 10.58 22.39
CA SER A 396 -12.49 11.37 21.27
C SER A 396 -13.24 12.69 21.08
N ILE A 397 -14.58 12.65 21.09
CA ILE A 397 -15.44 13.85 21.07
C ILE A 397 -15.05 14.80 22.21
N SER A 398 -14.98 14.26 23.44
CA SER A 398 -14.62 15.04 24.62
C SER A 398 -13.19 15.62 24.55
N PHE A 399 -12.26 14.90 23.92
CA PHE A 399 -10.89 15.38 23.70
C PHE A 399 -10.84 16.49 22.64
N ILE A 400 -11.54 16.34 21.52
CA ILE A 400 -11.58 17.33 20.44
C ILE A 400 -12.18 18.64 20.96
N GLU A 401 -13.32 18.54 21.66
CA GLU A 401 -14.00 19.68 22.26
C GLU A 401 -13.08 20.44 23.23
N ARG A 402 -12.38 19.72 24.12
CA ARG A 402 -11.48 20.35 25.10
C ARG A 402 -10.23 20.96 24.47
N THR A 403 -9.67 20.32 23.45
CA THR A 403 -8.34 20.66 22.91
C THR A 403 -8.40 21.68 21.77
N TYR A 404 -9.36 21.52 20.85
CA TYR A 404 -9.37 22.27 19.59
C TYR A 404 -10.43 23.36 19.55
N ARG A 405 -11.52 23.28 20.33
CA ARG A 405 -12.61 24.27 20.28
C ARG A 405 -12.15 25.72 20.36
N LYS A 406 -11.14 26.01 21.20
CA LYS A 406 -10.56 27.36 21.35
C LYS A 406 -9.42 27.67 20.37
N ARG A 407 -8.64 26.65 19.97
CA ARG A 407 -7.41 26.82 19.16
C ARG A 407 -7.70 26.86 17.68
N ASP A 408 -8.60 25.99 17.22
CA ASP A 408 -9.03 25.88 15.84
C ASP A 408 -10.51 25.43 15.81
N PRO A 409 -11.45 26.39 15.90
CA PRO A 409 -12.88 26.07 15.93
C PRO A 409 -13.37 25.35 14.68
N ARG A 410 -12.81 25.68 13.50
CA ARG A 410 -13.20 25.06 12.23
C ARG A 410 -12.81 23.59 12.17
N TYR A 411 -11.57 23.27 12.56
CA TYR A 411 -11.14 21.88 12.69
C TYR A 411 -11.98 21.14 13.73
N ALA A 412 -12.25 21.77 14.88
CA ALA A 412 -13.06 21.15 15.93
C ALA A 412 -14.48 20.80 15.43
N ASP A 413 -15.16 21.73 14.75
CA ASP A 413 -16.49 21.49 14.17
C ASP A 413 -16.47 20.32 13.17
N PHE A 414 -15.52 20.34 12.24
CA PHE A 414 -15.35 19.29 11.25
C PHE A 414 -15.12 17.92 11.91
N ALA A 415 -14.15 17.83 12.82
CA ALA A 415 -13.78 16.57 13.47
C ALA A 415 -14.91 16.06 14.38
N LEU A 416 -15.64 16.94 15.06
CA LEU A 416 -16.78 16.56 15.89
C LEU A 416 -17.95 16.04 15.05
N GLN A 417 -18.24 16.67 13.92
CA GLN A 417 -19.26 16.17 13.00
C GLN A 417 -18.94 14.73 12.55
N GLN A 418 -17.68 14.46 12.20
CA GLN A 418 -17.25 13.10 11.85
C GLN A 418 -17.42 12.10 13.01
N GLN A 419 -16.99 12.46 14.22
CA GLN A 419 -17.10 11.57 15.37
C GLN A 419 -18.56 11.35 15.81
N GLN A 420 -19.42 12.35 15.69
CA GLN A 420 -20.86 12.22 15.96
C GLN A 420 -21.54 11.26 14.97
N GLU A 421 -21.17 11.32 13.70
CA GLU A 421 -21.67 10.39 12.68
C GLU A 421 -21.21 8.95 12.96
N ILE A 422 -19.96 8.75 13.38
CA ILE A 422 -19.47 7.44 13.84
C ILE A 422 -20.30 6.94 15.03
N LEU A 423 -20.50 7.80 16.05
CA LEU A 423 -21.26 7.45 17.24
C LEU A 423 -22.71 7.07 16.91
N ARG A 424 -23.34 7.78 15.97
CA ARG A 424 -24.70 7.47 15.49
C ARG A 424 -24.76 6.06 14.89
N ARG A 425 -23.84 5.74 13.96
CA ARG A 425 -23.77 4.41 13.33
C ARG A 425 -23.54 3.29 14.35
N LEU A 426 -22.66 3.51 15.33
CA LEU A 426 -22.42 2.54 16.39
C LEU A 426 -23.67 2.28 17.25
N LYS A 427 -24.44 3.32 17.58
CA LYS A 427 -25.70 3.18 18.32
C LYS A 427 -26.78 2.46 17.51
N GLU A 428 -26.82 2.67 16.20
CA GLU A 428 -27.70 1.91 15.31
C GLU A 428 -27.32 0.44 15.26
N GLU A 429 -26.04 0.12 15.12
CA GLU A 429 -25.56 -1.26 15.16
C GLU A 429 -25.77 -1.91 16.53
N TRP A 430 -25.62 -1.17 17.63
CA TRP A 430 -25.99 -1.63 18.97
C TRP A 430 -27.46 -2.08 19.04
N GLY A 431 -28.37 -1.27 18.48
CA GLY A 431 -29.79 -1.57 18.41
C GLY A 431 -30.10 -2.77 17.52
N LYS A 432 -29.53 -2.83 16.31
CA LYS A 432 -29.71 -3.95 15.38
C LYS A 432 -29.22 -5.28 15.94
N ALA A 433 -28.08 -5.26 16.62
CA ALA A 433 -27.50 -6.43 17.28
C ALA A 433 -28.23 -6.82 18.58
N ARG A 434 -29.26 -6.07 19.00
CA ARG A 434 -30.05 -6.28 20.23
C ARG A 434 -29.17 -6.38 21.48
N CYS A 435 -28.11 -5.58 21.54
CA CYS A 435 -27.19 -5.58 22.67
C CYS A 435 -27.86 -5.04 23.94
N THR A 436 -27.71 -5.75 25.06
CA THR A 436 -28.18 -5.31 26.38
C THR A 436 -27.01 -4.75 27.19
N ALA A 437 -27.27 -3.77 28.06
CA ALA A 437 -26.24 -3.10 28.88
C ALA A 437 -25.67 -3.99 30.02
N SER A 438 -25.94 -5.29 30.01
CA SER A 438 -25.77 -6.19 31.16
C SER A 438 -24.54 -7.08 31.07
N GLU A 439 -23.36 -6.55 30.76
CA GLU A 439 -22.09 -7.18 31.15
C GLU A 439 -21.08 -6.09 31.54
N PRO A 440 -21.00 -5.71 32.83
CA PRO A 440 -19.97 -4.80 33.29
C PRO A 440 -18.64 -5.56 33.39
N PHE A 441 -17.67 -5.19 32.57
CA PHE A 441 -16.27 -5.54 32.83
C PHE A 441 -15.85 -5.02 34.21
N PRO A 442 -15.02 -5.77 34.96
CA PRO A 442 -14.50 -5.31 36.24
C PRO A 442 -13.69 -4.03 36.01
N LYS A 443 -14.12 -2.94 36.66
CA LYS A 443 -13.39 -1.67 36.67
C LYS A 443 -11.96 -1.95 37.15
N ARG A 444 -10.96 -1.58 36.36
CA ARG A 444 -9.58 -1.46 36.83
C ARG A 444 -9.58 -0.39 37.93
N GLU A 445 -9.39 -0.82 39.18
CA GLU A 445 -9.16 0.11 40.28
C GLU A 445 -7.88 0.91 40.02
N ASP A 446 -8.02 2.23 39.97
CA ASP A 446 -6.91 3.17 40.00
C ASP A 446 -6.09 2.99 41.28
N ARG A 447 -5.01 2.20 41.21
CA ARG A 447 -3.94 2.25 42.21
C ARG A 447 -3.06 3.46 41.96
N ILE A 448 -3.61 4.64 42.25
CA ILE A 448 -2.82 5.81 42.64
C ILE A 448 -3.34 6.23 44.02
N LYS A 449 -2.68 5.73 45.08
CA LYS A 449 -2.38 6.49 46.29
C LYS A 449 -1.51 5.71 47.28
N LYS A 450 -0.48 6.43 47.74
CA LYS A 450 0.34 6.25 48.95
C LYS A 450 1.47 5.21 48.90
N LYS A 451 2.68 5.71 48.61
CA LYS A 451 3.76 5.66 49.61
C LYS A 451 4.37 7.05 49.77
N ARG A 452 4.24 7.55 51.00
CA ARG A 452 5.19 8.49 51.61
C ARG A 452 6.49 7.73 51.88
#